data_AF-A0A1A2LW67-F1
#
_entry.id   AF-A0A1A2LW67-F1
#
_cell.length_a   1.000
_cell.length_b   1.000
_cell.length_c   1.000
_cell.angle_alpha   90.00
_cell.angle_beta   90.00
_cell.angle_gamma   90.00
#
_symmetry.space_group_name_H-M   'P 1'
#
loop_
_entity.id
_entity.type
_entity.pdbx_description
1 polymer ?
#
loop_
_entity_poly.entity_id
_entity_poly.type
_entity_poly.pdbx_seq_one_letter_code
_entity_poly.pdbx_strand_id
1 'polypeptide(L)'
;MSEFDIARGFPGGIPPIPTDHAVKRVVAFCCSPRSGWRSYDLAGAAARAAGHFDTVAPWSLLWADALAGRLSVDDLDGFSLERRTTFAERISAVPAAKDLAVFDESEREAVRNLCTFGYPGVWAPKSTKVSSLYRPHAVPVLDGYVAMAFGFNRTDFSEGKAPRWNRIARVIDALAAYLDEHRDQMIELRETARVSVRDIDVASDLRLLDIVIWCSQDDFLERPGKKRNGWLDSPNGAYEPDPVTPIPVTTGGDQKERCR
;
A
#
# COMPACT_ATOMS: atom_id res chain seq x y z
N MET A 1 10.66 -17.26 20.00
CA MET A 1 9.74 -16.17 19.64
C MET A 1 9.70 -16.12 18.12
N SER A 2 8.52 -15.98 17.51
CA SER A 2 8.42 -15.85 16.05
C SER A 2 8.96 -14.48 15.62
N GLU A 3 9.64 -14.43 14.48
CA GLU A 3 10.22 -13.22 13.90
C GLU A 3 9.84 -13.14 12.42
N PHE A 4 9.74 -11.92 11.91
CA PHE A 4 9.50 -11.62 10.51
C PHE A 4 10.85 -11.42 9.81
N ASP A 5 11.38 -12.47 9.19
CA ASP A 5 12.61 -12.44 8.38
C ASP A 5 12.28 -12.26 6.89
N ILE A 6 11.69 -11.12 6.55
CA ILE A 6 11.07 -10.85 5.25
C ILE A 6 12.13 -10.61 4.16
N ALA A 7 13.28 -10.06 4.55
CA ALA A 7 14.40 -9.76 3.65
C ALA A 7 15.42 -10.91 3.58
N ARG A 8 15.04 -12.13 4.04
CA ARG A 8 15.91 -13.30 4.00
C ARG A 8 16.47 -13.52 2.59
N GLY A 9 17.79 -13.64 2.48
CA GLY A 9 18.46 -13.83 1.19
C GLY A 9 18.71 -12.54 0.40
N PHE A 10 18.38 -11.36 0.93
CA PHE A 10 18.76 -10.07 0.37
C PHE A 10 19.94 -9.49 1.13
N PRO A 11 21.14 -9.39 0.51
CA PRO A 11 22.29 -8.77 1.14
C PRO A 11 21.99 -7.31 1.52
N GLY A 12 22.27 -6.94 2.77
CA GLY A 12 21.99 -5.59 3.28
C GLY A 12 20.51 -5.30 3.54
N GLY A 13 19.64 -6.33 3.50
CA GLY A 13 18.25 -6.20 3.90
C GLY A 13 18.08 -5.92 5.41
N ILE A 14 16.86 -5.55 5.79
CA ILE A 14 16.52 -5.32 7.20
C ILE A 14 16.70 -6.60 8.03
N PRO A 15 17.11 -6.46 9.31
CA PRO A 15 17.20 -7.61 10.19
C PRO A 15 15.79 -8.18 10.49
N PRO A 16 15.72 -9.44 10.96
CA PRO A 16 14.47 -10.03 11.43
C PRO A 16 13.76 -9.15 12.46
N ILE A 17 12.43 -9.08 12.36
CA ILE A 17 11.59 -8.24 13.23
C ILE A 17 10.81 -9.14 14.20
N PRO A 18 10.99 -9.02 15.52
CA PRO A 18 10.16 -9.73 16.48
C PRO A 18 8.66 -9.49 16.27
N THR A 19 7.83 -10.53 16.41
CA THR A 19 6.38 -10.42 16.17
C THR A 19 5.72 -9.33 17.02
N ASP A 20 6.11 -9.16 18.29
CA ASP A 20 5.56 -8.12 19.15
C ASP A 20 5.95 -6.70 18.67
N HIS A 21 7.12 -6.54 18.05
CA HIS A 21 7.53 -5.30 17.42
C HIS A 21 6.73 -5.02 16.13
N ALA A 22 6.46 -6.06 15.33
CA ALA A 22 5.62 -5.95 14.14
C ALA A 22 4.20 -5.47 14.51
N VAL A 23 3.59 -6.09 15.52
CA VAL A 23 2.27 -5.69 16.05
C VAL A 23 2.27 -4.22 16.48
N LYS A 24 3.25 -3.80 17.30
CA LYS A 24 3.35 -2.40 17.76
C LYS A 24 3.42 -1.42 16.60
N ARG A 25 4.18 -1.73 15.55
CA ARG A 25 4.30 -0.87 14.36
C ARG A 25 3.02 -0.81 13.55
N VAL A 26 2.33 -1.94 13.37
CA VAL A 26 1.02 -1.96 12.70
C VAL A 26 0.01 -1.11 13.46
N VAL A 27 -0.10 -1.29 14.78
CA VAL A 27 -1.01 -0.49 15.62
C VAL A 27 -0.63 0.99 15.58
N ALA A 28 0.66 1.33 15.74
CA ALA A 28 1.13 2.70 15.66
C ALA A 28 0.85 3.35 14.30
N PHE A 29 1.01 2.61 13.20
CA PHE A 29 0.63 3.06 11.87
C PHE A 29 -0.86 3.36 11.80
N CYS A 30 -1.72 2.45 12.27
CA CYS A 30 -3.17 2.60 12.19
C CYS A 30 -3.71 3.74 13.07
N CYS A 31 -3.10 3.99 14.24
CA CYS A 31 -3.51 5.04 15.16
C CYS A 31 -2.88 6.40 14.89
N SER A 32 -1.85 6.49 14.03
CA SER A 32 -1.16 7.75 13.77
C SER A 32 -1.92 8.59 12.74
N PRO A 33 -2.26 9.86 13.04
CA PRO A 33 -2.89 10.76 12.07
C PRO A 33 -1.94 11.17 10.93
N ARG A 34 -0.64 10.87 11.07
CA ARG A 34 0.40 11.18 10.07
C ARG A 34 0.76 9.97 9.20
N SER A 35 0.11 8.83 9.40
CA SER A 35 0.29 7.66 8.54
C SER A 35 -0.66 7.69 7.34
N GLY A 36 -0.53 6.68 6.47
CA GLY A 36 -1.47 6.45 5.38
C GLY A 36 -2.75 5.71 5.79
N TRP A 37 -2.94 5.33 7.06
CA TRP A 37 -4.07 4.43 7.41
C TRP A 37 -5.43 5.04 7.06
N ARG A 38 -5.71 6.26 7.55
CA ARG A 38 -6.98 6.94 7.30
C ARG A 38 -7.09 7.43 5.85
N SER A 39 -6.06 8.12 5.38
CA SER A 39 -6.07 8.77 4.07
C SER A 39 -5.95 7.78 2.93
N TYR A 40 -5.25 6.66 3.08
CA TYR A 40 -4.98 5.73 1.98
C TYR A 40 -5.72 4.41 2.14
N ASP A 41 -5.54 3.71 3.26
CA ASP A 41 -6.06 2.35 3.44
C ASP A 41 -7.60 2.34 3.63
N LEU A 42 -8.12 3.08 4.61
CA LEU A 42 -9.57 3.20 4.86
C LEU A 42 -10.30 3.90 3.70
N ALA A 43 -9.74 5.01 3.20
CA ALA A 43 -10.34 5.73 2.07
C ALA A 43 -10.37 4.88 0.79
N GLY A 44 -9.29 4.15 0.51
CA GLY A 44 -9.22 3.24 -0.63
C GLY A 44 -10.24 2.11 -0.54
N ALA A 45 -10.50 1.58 0.65
CA ALA A 45 -11.51 0.56 0.87
C ALA A 45 -12.95 1.09 0.67
N ALA A 46 -13.26 2.26 1.24
CA ALA A 46 -14.55 2.92 1.01
C ALA A 46 -14.76 3.22 -0.48
N ALA A 47 -13.72 3.67 -1.16
CA ALA A 47 -13.75 3.98 -2.58
C ALA A 47 -13.96 2.75 -3.47
N ARG A 48 -13.29 1.63 -3.15
CA ARG A 48 -13.54 0.33 -3.80
C ARG A 48 -14.99 -0.12 -3.60
N ALA A 49 -15.50 -0.04 -2.38
CA ALA A 49 -16.89 -0.40 -2.07
C ALA A 49 -17.92 0.45 -2.85
N ALA A 50 -17.55 1.69 -3.20
CA ALA A 50 -18.35 2.58 -4.05
C ALA A 50 -18.15 2.39 -5.56
N GLY A 51 -17.33 1.42 -6.00
CA GLY A 51 -17.08 1.13 -7.42
C GLY A 51 -16.11 2.09 -8.12
N HIS A 52 -15.39 2.94 -7.37
CA HIS A 52 -14.50 3.93 -7.99
C HIS A 52 -13.24 3.35 -8.64
N PHE A 53 -12.96 2.07 -8.39
CA PHE A 53 -11.85 1.33 -8.99
C PHE A 53 -12.33 0.22 -9.93
N ASP A 54 -13.59 0.28 -10.39
CA ASP A 54 -14.12 -0.61 -11.43
C ASP A 54 -13.67 -0.18 -12.83
N THR A 55 -13.24 1.07 -12.99
CA THR A 55 -12.74 1.64 -14.24
C THR A 55 -11.47 2.45 -14.02
N VAL A 56 -10.60 2.49 -15.01
CA VAL A 56 -9.38 3.31 -14.99
C VAL A 56 -9.68 4.71 -15.52
N ALA A 57 -9.62 5.71 -14.64
CA ALA A 57 -9.85 7.11 -14.97
C ALA A 57 -8.60 7.96 -14.68
N PRO A 58 -8.49 9.17 -15.28
CA PRO A 58 -7.41 10.10 -14.93
C PRO A 58 -7.38 10.41 -13.42
N TRP A 59 -8.57 10.51 -12.82
CA TRP A 59 -8.74 10.83 -11.40
C TRP A 59 -8.20 9.74 -10.46
N SER A 60 -8.01 8.50 -10.94
CA SER A 60 -7.43 7.43 -10.11
C SER A 60 -6.00 7.76 -9.67
N LEU A 61 -5.23 8.45 -10.52
CA LEU A 61 -3.92 9.00 -10.15
C LEU A 61 -4.03 10.19 -9.22
N LEU A 62 -4.94 11.13 -9.51
CA LEU A 62 -5.18 12.29 -8.64
C LEU A 62 -5.52 11.83 -7.22
N TRP A 63 -6.34 10.79 -7.11
CA TRP A 63 -6.71 10.23 -5.82
C TRP A 63 -5.48 9.66 -5.11
N ALA A 64 -4.72 8.78 -5.75
CA ALA A 64 -3.50 8.23 -5.13
C ALA A 64 -2.48 9.31 -4.74
N ASP A 65 -2.33 10.36 -5.55
CA ASP A 65 -1.43 11.48 -5.31
C ASP A 65 -1.92 12.41 -4.19
N ALA A 66 -3.23 12.67 -4.11
CA ALA A 66 -3.84 13.42 -3.02
C ALA A 66 -3.64 12.69 -1.69
N LEU A 67 -3.88 11.38 -1.66
CA LEU A 67 -3.71 10.55 -0.46
C LEU A 67 -2.24 10.42 -0.05
N ALA A 68 -1.31 10.57 -1.01
CA ALA A 68 0.13 10.62 -0.78
C ALA A 68 0.70 12.03 -0.55
N GLY A 69 -0.14 13.07 -0.55
CA GLY A 69 0.23 14.47 -0.31
C GLY A 69 1.10 15.11 -1.40
N ARG A 70 1.08 14.58 -2.64
CA ARG A 70 1.95 15.02 -3.75
C ARG A 70 1.18 15.09 -5.06
N LEU A 71 0.27 16.06 -5.15
CA LEU A 71 -0.48 16.35 -6.37
C LEU A 71 0.40 17.00 -7.44
N SER A 72 0.27 16.52 -8.68
CA SER A 72 0.96 17.04 -9.84
C SER A 72 0.05 16.96 -11.06
N VAL A 73 -0.18 18.11 -11.70
CA VAL A 73 -1.04 18.20 -12.88
C VAL A 73 -0.38 17.53 -14.09
N ASP A 74 0.93 17.65 -14.22
CA ASP A 74 1.71 17.05 -15.31
C ASP A 74 1.60 15.52 -15.31
N ASP A 75 1.45 14.90 -14.13
CA ASP A 75 1.28 13.46 -14.01
C ASP A 75 -0.09 13.00 -14.55
N LEU A 76 -1.12 13.82 -14.41
CA LEU A 76 -2.47 13.56 -14.94
C LEU A 76 -2.51 13.75 -16.46
N ASP A 77 -1.90 14.83 -16.95
CA ASP A 77 -1.76 15.07 -18.40
C ASP A 77 -0.99 13.92 -19.05
N GLY A 78 0.06 13.46 -18.37
CA GLY A 78 0.82 12.27 -18.72
C GLY A 78 0.01 10.97 -18.68
N PHE A 79 -1.15 10.88 -18.02
CA PHE A 79 -1.98 9.66 -18.03
C PHE A 79 -2.93 9.65 -19.24
N SER A 80 -2.33 9.72 -20.43
CA SER A 80 -3.02 9.70 -21.71
C SER A 80 -3.97 8.50 -21.85
N LEU A 81 -4.91 8.57 -22.80
CA LEU A 81 -5.83 7.46 -23.06
C LEU A 81 -5.08 6.14 -23.33
N GLU A 82 -4.03 6.18 -24.14
CA GLU A 82 -3.19 5.01 -24.44
C GLU A 82 -2.58 4.38 -23.17
N ARG A 83 -2.01 5.23 -22.29
CA ARG A 83 -1.42 4.77 -21.02
C ARG A 83 -2.48 4.23 -20.06
N ARG A 84 -3.68 4.83 -20.03
CA ARG A 84 -4.82 4.32 -19.26
C ARG A 84 -5.29 2.97 -19.77
N THR A 85 -5.40 2.80 -21.09
CA THR A 85 -5.74 1.50 -21.70
C THR A 85 -4.69 0.46 -21.35
N THR A 86 -3.40 0.77 -21.50
CA THR A 86 -2.30 -0.14 -21.13
C THR A 86 -2.35 -0.51 -19.64
N PHE A 87 -2.63 0.45 -18.76
CA PHE A 87 -2.77 0.20 -17.34
C PHE A 87 -4.00 -0.69 -17.04
N ALA A 88 -5.13 -0.40 -17.68
CA ALA A 88 -6.36 -1.18 -17.56
C ALA A 88 -6.18 -2.64 -18.03
N GLU A 89 -5.44 -2.86 -19.12
CA GLU A 89 -5.09 -4.21 -19.58
C GLU A 89 -4.23 -4.95 -18.55
N ARG A 90 -3.18 -4.30 -18.03
CA ARG A 90 -2.29 -4.91 -17.02
C ARG A 90 -2.98 -5.21 -15.70
N ILE A 91 -3.83 -4.30 -15.21
CA ILE A 91 -4.57 -4.51 -13.96
C ILE A 91 -5.65 -5.60 -14.11
N SER A 92 -6.22 -5.76 -15.31
CA SER A 92 -7.21 -6.80 -15.60
C SER A 92 -6.59 -8.19 -15.67
N ALA A 93 -5.30 -8.29 -16.01
CA ALA A 93 -4.57 -9.56 -15.99
C ALA A 93 -4.27 -10.07 -14.56
N VAL A 94 -4.38 -9.21 -13.55
CA VAL A 94 -4.19 -9.58 -12.14
C VAL A 94 -5.53 -9.97 -11.51
N PRO A 95 -5.69 -11.19 -10.97
CA PRO A 95 -6.92 -11.61 -10.29
C PRO A 95 -7.32 -10.66 -9.15
N ALA A 96 -8.59 -10.26 -9.10
CA ALA A 96 -9.05 -9.23 -8.15
C ALA A 96 -9.20 -9.72 -6.70
N ALA A 97 -9.61 -10.98 -6.51
CA ALA A 97 -10.01 -11.53 -5.21
C ALA A 97 -9.05 -12.60 -4.66
N LYS A 98 -7.88 -12.76 -5.28
CA LYS A 98 -6.91 -13.78 -4.92
C LYS A 98 -5.71 -13.11 -4.24
N ASP A 99 -5.18 -13.71 -3.18
CA ASP A 99 -4.00 -13.21 -2.47
C ASP A 99 -2.71 -13.61 -3.18
N LEU A 100 -1.71 -12.72 -3.14
CA LEU A 100 -0.39 -12.95 -3.75
C LEU A 100 0.25 -14.30 -3.35
N ALA A 101 0.02 -14.74 -2.11
CA ALA A 101 0.56 -15.98 -1.55
C ALA A 101 0.17 -17.24 -2.33
N VAL A 102 -0.98 -17.23 -3.00
CA VAL A 102 -1.53 -18.42 -3.71
C VAL A 102 -1.44 -18.29 -5.23
N PHE A 103 -0.76 -17.27 -5.74
CA PHE A 103 -0.63 -17.05 -7.18
C PHE A 103 0.25 -18.13 -7.82
N ASP A 104 -0.16 -18.62 -8.98
CA ASP A 104 0.72 -19.40 -9.85
C ASP A 104 1.75 -18.50 -10.56
N GLU A 105 2.65 -19.10 -11.35
CA GLU A 105 3.70 -18.33 -12.00
C GLU A 105 3.17 -17.31 -13.03
N SER A 106 2.08 -17.63 -13.74
CA SER A 106 1.50 -16.73 -14.73
C SER A 106 0.83 -15.52 -14.07
N GLU A 107 0.15 -15.75 -12.95
CA GLU A 107 -0.47 -14.69 -12.15
C GLU A 107 0.59 -13.82 -11.46
N ARG A 108 1.68 -14.42 -10.94
CA ARG A 108 2.83 -13.67 -10.41
C ARG A 108 3.48 -12.81 -11.49
N GLU A 109 3.67 -13.35 -12.69
CA GLU A 109 4.22 -12.58 -13.81
C GLU A 109 3.31 -11.39 -14.18
N ALA A 110 1.99 -11.55 -14.11
CA ALA A 110 1.05 -10.43 -14.30
C ALA A 110 1.26 -9.31 -13.26
N VAL A 111 1.47 -9.67 -11.98
CA VAL A 111 1.80 -8.70 -10.92
C VAL A 111 3.14 -8.01 -11.19
N ARG A 112 4.19 -8.76 -11.55
CA ARG A 112 5.50 -8.21 -11.91
C ARG A 112 5.37 -7.22 -13.06
N ASN A 113 4.69 -7.60 -14.15
CA ASN A 113 4.45 -6.75 -15.31
C ASN A 113 3.68 -5.48 -14.93
N LEU A 114 2.63 -5.59 -14.13
CA LEU A 114 1.89 -4.43 -13.62
C LEU A 114 2.79 -3.50 -12.78
N CYS A 115 3.57 -4.02 -11.85
CA CYS A 115 4.44 -3.22 -10.98
C CYS A 115 5.57 -2.51 -11.75
N THR A 116 5.92 -2.98 -12.95
CA THR A 116 6.87 -2.27 -13.83
C THR A 116 6.26 -1.11 -14.60
N PHE A 117 4.92 -1.01 -14.65
CA PHE A 117 4.23 0.09 -15.30
C PHE A 117 4.67 1.45 -14.73
N GLY A 118 4.78 2.42 -15.62
CA GLY A 118 5.00 3.81 -15.28
C GLY A 118 5.46 4.62 -16.47
N TYR A 119 5.63 5.91 -16.24
CA TYR A 119 6.11 6.90 -17.20
C TYR A 119 6.79 8.04 -16.42
N PRO A 120 7.50 8.99 -17.07
CA PRO A 120 8.16 10.09 -16.36
C PRO A 120 7.20 10.80 -15.38
N GLY A 121 7.61 10.92 -14.11
CA GLY A 121 6.79 11.46 -13.01
C GLY A 121 5.89 10.45 -12.28
N VAL A 122 5.56 9.31 -12.93
CA VAL A 122 4.65 8.26 -12.44
C VAL A 122 5.30 6.88 -12.51
N TRP A 123 6.44 6.74 -11.84
CA TRP A 123 7.05 5.44 -11.53
C TRP A 123 6.64 4.98 -10.13
N ALA A 124 7.18 3.85 -9.67
CA ALA A 124 7.04 3.47 -8.27
C ALA A 124 7.68 4.55 -7.36
N PRO A 125 7.06 4.90 -6.22
CA PRO A 125 5.88 4.23 -5.64
C PRO A 125 4.53 4.65 -6.20
N LYS A 126 4.44 5.69 -7.03
CA LYS A 126 3.16 6.27 -7.45
C LYS A 126 2.32 5.26 -8.23
N SER A 127 2.89 4.63 -9.26
CA SER A 127 2.16 3.64 -10.08
C SER A 127 1.74 2.41 -9.28
N THR A 128 2.58 1.94 -8.35
CA THR A 128 2.26 0.80 -7.49
C THR A 128 1.24 1.13 -6.42
N LYS A 129 1.26 2.35 -5.85
CA LYS A 129 0.20 2.86 -4.96
C LYS A 129 -1.15 2.95 -5.66
N VAL A 130 -1.20 3.37 -6.92
CA VAL A 130 -2.45 3.32 -7.70
C VAL A 130 -2.87 1.87 -7.88
N SER A 131 -1.95 1.02 -8.32
CA SER A 131 -2.22 -0.41 -8.58
C SER A 131 -2.76 -1.16 -7.36
N SER A 132 -2.22 -0.92 -6.17
CA SER A 132 -2.69 -1.53 -4.92
C SER A 132 -4.05 -1.00 -4.47
N LEU A 133 -4.53 0.14 -4.96
CA LEU A 133 -5.93 0.55 -4.75
C LEU A 133 -6.90 -0.34 -5.54
N TYR A 134 -6.50 -0.80 -6.73
CA TYR A 134 -7.28 -1.72 -7.57
C TYR A 134 -7.14 -3.19 -7.17
N ARG A 135 -5.94 -3.59 -6.70
CA ARG A 135 -5.58 -4.98 -6.38
C ARG A 135 -4.86 -5.08 -5.03
N PRO A 136 -5.53 -4.75 -3.91
CA PRO A 136 -4.89 -4.67 -2.59
C PRO A 136 -4.38 -6.02 -2.06
N HIS A 137 -4.91 -7.14 -2.55
CA HIS A 137 -4.51 -8.49 -2.15
C HIS A 137 -3.25 -9.00 -2.87
N ALA A 138 -2.88 -8.36 -3.99
CA ALA A 138 -1.88 -8.87 -4.91
C ALA A 138 -0.72 -7.91 -5.18
N VAL A 139 -0.97 -6.59 -5.11
CA VAL A 139 0.02 -5.59 -5.53
C VAL A 139 0.61 -4.87 -4.32
N PRO A 140 1.93 -4.99 -4.07
CA PRO A 140 2.60 -4.28 -2.99
C PRO A 140 2.84 -2.81 -3.32
N VAL A 141 2.98 -1.98 -2.27
CA VAL A 141 3.42 -0.59 -2.41
C VAL A 141 4.95 -0.54 -2.46
N LEU A 142 5.50 -0.67 -3.67
CA LEU A 142 6.96 -0.64 -3.90
C LEU A 142 7.52 0.80 -3.78
N ASP A 143 7.79 1.24 -2.57
CA ASP A 143 8.42 2.53 -2.29
C ASP A 143 9.91 2.44 -1.95
N GLY A 144 10.54 3.60 -1.75
CA GLY A 144 11.96 3.65 -1.47
C GLY A 144 12.37 3.09 -0.11
N TYR A 145 11.46 2.97 0.85
CA TYR A 145 11.74 2.23 2.10
C TYR A 145 11.64 0.73 1.87
N VAL A 146 10.66 0.25 1.12
CA VAL A 146 10.63 -1.16 0.72
C VAL A 146 11.92 -1.50 -0.04
N ALA A 147 12.38 -0.66 -0.96
CA ALA A 147 13.65 -0.89 -1.67
C ALA A 147 14.84 -1.06 -0.70
N MET A 148 15.00 -0.14 0.25
CA MET A 148 16.06 -0.22 1.25
C MET A 148 15.90 -1.39 2.21
N ALA A 149 14.67 -1.78 2.54
CA ALA A 149 14.41 -2.94 3.37
C ALA A 149 14.91 -4.24 2.75
N PHE A 150 14.92 -4.31 1.41
CA PHE A 150 15.49 -5.42 0.65
C PHE A 150 16.95 -5.16 0.21
N GLY A 151 17.65 -4.21 0.84
CA GLY A 151 19.07 -3.94 0.60
C GLY A 151 19.39 -3.17 -0.70
N PHE A 152 18.38 -2.63 -1.37
CA PHE A 152 18.55 -1.80 -2.56
C PHE A 152 18.68 -0.31 -2.21
N ASN A 153 19.08 0.51 -3.18
CA ASN A 153 19.03 1.96 -3.01
C ASN A 153 17.59 2.45 -2.98
N ARG A 154 17.35 3.57 -2.27
CA ARG A 154 16.03 4.19 -2.13
C ARG A 154 15.29 4.40 -3.46
N THR A 155 16.00 4.66 -4.55
CA THR A 155 15.42 4.97 -5.86
C THR A 155 15.37 3.76 -6.80
N ASP A 156 15.79 2.57 -6.36
CA ASP A 156 15.97 1.42 -7.26
C ASP A 156 14.66 0.82 -7.83
N PHE A 157 13.50 1.22 -7.30
CA PHE A 157 12.18 0.94 -7.89
C PHE A 157 11.65 2.06 -8.78
N SER A 158 12.24 3.25 -8.72
CA SER A 158 11.89 4.41 -9.54
C SER A 158 12.71 4.39 -10.84
N GLU A 159 12.13 4.89 -11.94
CA GLU A 159 12.79 5.09 -13.25
C GLU A 159 13.40 3.85 -13.94
N GLY A 160 12.94 3.53 -15.16
CA GLY A 160 13.72 2.90 -16.25
C GLY A 160 14.44 1.53 -16.10
N LYS A 161 14.41 0.77 -17.21
CA LYS A 161 15.30 -0.37 -17.59
C LYS A 161 15.12 -1.71 -16.85
N ALA A 162 15.69 -2.77 -17.45
CA ALA A 162 15.68 -4.15 -16.97
C ALA A 162 16.19 -4.37 -15.53
N PRO A 163 17.20 -3.64 -15.00
CA PRO A 163 17.62 -3.81 -13.61
C PRO A 163 16.51 -3.50 -12.59
N ARG A 164 15.67 -2.47 -12.86
CA ARG A 164 14.49 -2.16 -12.04
C ARG A 164 13.51 -3.33 -12.05
N TRP A 165 13.22 -3.88 -13.23
CA TRP A 165 12.27 -4.98 -13.39
C TRP A 165 12.71 -6.23 -12.63
N ASN A 166 13.99 -6.58 -12.71
CA ASN A 166 14.55 -7.71 -11.98
C ASN A 166 14.45 -7.52 -10.46
N ARG A 167 14.67 -6.31 -9.94
CA ARG A 167 14.53 -6.01 -8.51
C ARG A 167 13.08 -6.09 -8.06
N ILE A 168 12.16 -5.51 -8.84
CA ILE A 168 10.72 -5.58 -8.59
C ILE A 168 10.26 -7.05 -8.57
N ALA A 169 10.68 -7.84 -9.56
CA ALA A 169 10.37 -9.27 -9.64
C ALA A 169 10.84 -10.02 -8.40
N ARG A 170 12.14 -9.86 -8.04
CA ARG A 170 12.71 -10.52 -6.85
C ARG A 170 11.95 -10.19 -5.57
N VAL A 171 11.53 -8.94 -5.40
CA VAL A 171 10.79 -8.52 -4.19
C VAL A 171 9.38 -9.07 -4.20
N ILE A 172 8.67 -9.06 -5.33
CA ILE A 172 7.34 -9.69 -5.45
C ILE A 172 7.42 -11.18 -5.12
N ASP A 173 8.44 -11.87 -5.62
CA ASP A 173 8.63 -13.30 -5.36
C ASP A 173 8.94 -13.59 -3.89
N ALA A 174 9.78 -12.76 -3.28
CA ALA A 174 10.09 -12.88 -1.86
C ALA A 174 8.86 -12.62 -0.98
N LEU A 175 8.04 -11.62 -1.31
CA LEU A 175 6.79 -11.34 -0.60
C LEU A 175 5.78 -12.48 -0.78
N ALA A 176 5.64 -13.01 -1.99
CA ALA A 176 4.76 -14.14 -2.28
C ALA A 176 5.16 -15.38 -1.47
N ALA A 177 6.44 -15.75 -1.52
CA ALA A 177 6.97 -16.89 -0.77
C ALA A 177 6.82 -16.70 0.74
N TYR A 178 7.15 -15.51 1.26
CA TYR A 178 7.00 -15.22 2.68
C TYR A 178 5.54 -15.34 3.13
N LEU A 179 4.59 -14.74 2.40
CA LEU A 179 3.17 -14.81 2.76
C LEU A 179 2.62 -16.24 2.68
N ASP A 180 3.13 -17.07 1.76
CA ASP A 180 2.75 -18.48 1.66
C ASP A 180 3.29 -19.31 2.83
N GLU A 181 4.57 -19.14 3.17
CA GLU A 181 5.25 -19.89 4.23
C GLU A 181 4.77 -19.47 5.63
N HIS A 182 4.37 -18.21 5.81
CA HIS A 182 4.12 -17.60 7.12
C HIS A 182 2.65 -17.20 7.36
N ARG A 183 1.69 -17.90 6.74
CA ARG A 183 0.24 -17.61 6.87
C ARG A 183 -0.23 -17.52 8.32
N ASP A 184 0.13 -18.49 9.16
CA ASP A 184 -0.27 -18.51 10.57
C ASP A 184 0.26 -17.30 11.35
N GLN A 185 1.47 -16.84 11.01
CA GLN A 185 2.08 -15.66 11.61
C GLN A 185 1.38 -14.36 11.17
N MET A 186 0.89 -14.30 9.93
CA MET A 186 0.08 -13.17 9.45
C MET A 186 -1.29 -13.13 10.13
N ILE A 187 -1.91 -14.30 10.35
CA ILE A 187 -3.15 -14.42 11.13
C ILE A 187 -2.92 -13.95 12.57
N GLU A 188 -1.85 -14.40 13.23
CA GLU A 188 -1.48 -13.97 14.59
C GLU A 188 -1.28 -12.44 14.66
N LEU A 189 -0.55 -11.86 13.72
CA LEU A 189 -0.34 -10.41 13.62
C LEU A 189 -1.67 -9.65 13.54
N ARG A 190 -2.56 -10.09 12.67
CA ARG A 190 -3.88 -9.47 12.46
C ARG A 190 -4.75 -9.55 13.70
N GLU A 191 -4.91 -10.75 14.27
CA GLU A 191 -5.75 -10.96 15.45
C GLU A 191 -5.23 -10.18 16.67
N THR A 192 -3.90 -10.11 16.84
CA THR A 192 -3.31 -9.31 17.91
C THR A 192 -3.53 -7.81 17.69
N ALA A 193 -3.37 -7.32 16.46
CA ALA A 193 -3.61 -5.91 16.12
C ALA A 193 -5.10 -5.52 16.25
N ARG A 194 -6.03 -6.45 15.98
CA ARG A 194 -7.48 -6.23 16.06
C ARG A 194 -7.95 -5.77 17.43
N VAL A 195 -7.24 -6.14 18.50
CA VAL A 195 -7.52 -5.68 19.88
C VAL A 195 -7.47 -4.15 19.99
N SER A 196 -6.59 -3.50 19.21
CA SER A 196 -6.39 -2.04 19.24
C SER A 196 -6.97 -1.33 18.03
N VAL A 197 -7.11 -2.01 16.89
CA VAL A 197 -7.51 -1.43 15.60
C VAL A 197 -8.75 -2.15 15.09
N ARG A 198 -9.93 -1.55 15.27
CA ARG A 198 -11.21 -2.21 14.99
C ARG A 198 -11.37 -2.60 13.52
N ASP A 199 -10.91 -1.77 12.59
CA ASP A 199 -11.14 -1.95 11.15
C ASP A 199 -9.90 -2.55 10.44
N ILE A 200 -9.06 -3.32 11.17
CA ILE A 200 -7.81 -3.89 10.64
C ILE A 200 -8.02 -4.81 9.42
N ASP A 201 -9.21 -5.40 9.29
CA ASP A 201 -9.59 -6.28 8.18
C ASP A 201 -9.70 -5.57 6.84
N VAL A 202 -9.66 -4.24 6.83
CA VAL A 202 -9.51 -3.45 5.60
C VAL A 202 -8.18 -3.73 4.89
N ALA A 203 -7.11 -4.03 5.63
CA ALA A 203 -5.81 -4.34 5.06
C ALA A 203 -5.70 -5.84 4.74
N SER A 204 -5.25 -6.17 3.53
CA SER A 204 -4.80 -7.54 3.18
C SER A 204 -3.54 -7.92 3.97
N ASP A 205 -3.21 -9.21 4.00
CA ASP A 205 -1.95 -9.67 4.65
C ASP A 205 -0.73 -9.06 3.98
N LEU A 206 -0.74 -8.95 2.64
CA LEU A 206 0.30 -8.23 1.90
C LEU A 206 0.44 -6.78 2.39
N ARG A 207 -0.68 -6.08 2.62
CA ARG A 207 -0.65 -4.70 3.10
C ARG A 207 -0.17 -4.58 4.54
N LEU A 208 -0.53 -5.52 5.41
CA LEU A 208 0.01 -5.58 6.77
C LEU A 208 1.53 -5.80 6.74
N LEU A 209 2.01 -6.70 5.87
CA LEU A 209 3.42 -6.95 5.68
C LEU A 209 4.15 -5.69 5.17
N ASP A 210 3.59 -4.98 4.19
CA ASP A 210 4.11 -3.71 3.70
C ASP A 210 4.24 -2.67 4.83
N ILE A 211 3.26 -2.57 5.74
CA ILE A 211 3.32 -1.67 6.90
C ILE A 211 4.45 -2.07 7.85
N VAL A 212 4.59 -3.37 8.14
CA VAL A 212 5.69 -3.89 8.98
C VAL A 212 7.05 -3.54 8.39
N ILE A 213 7.26 -3.80 7.10
CA ILE A 213 8.50 -3.48 6.37
C ILE A 213 8.76 -1.97 6.43
N TRP A 214 7.77 -1.17 6.05
CA TRP A 214 7.92 0.28 5.91
C TRP A 214 8.24 0.94 7.25
N CYS A 215 7.49 0.64 8.31
CA CYS A 215 7.71 1.21 9.64
C CYS A 215 9.04 0.75 10.23
N SER A 216 9.43 -0.51 10.01
CA SER A 216 10.70 -1.04 10.51
C SER A 216 11.90 -0.42 9.80
N GLN A 217 11.83 -0.26 8.47
CA GLN A 217 12.84 0.47 7.72
C GLN A 217 12.88 1.94 8.12
N ASP A 218 11.72 2.59 8.26
CA ASP A 218 11.66 3.98 8.70
C ASP A 218 12.37 4.12 10.04
N ASP A 219 12.04 3.27 11.03
CA ASP A 219 12.66 3.20 12.37
C ASP A 219 14.18 3.03 12.33
N PHE A 220 14.69 2.15 11.46
CA PHE A 220 16.12 1.85 11.32
C PHE A 220 16.92 3.04 10.76
N LEU A 221 16.31 3.87 9.91
CA LEU A 221 16.99 5.03 9.32
C LEU A 221 17.27 6.12 10.35
N GLU A 222 18.55 6.51 10.44
CA GLU A 222 18.98 7.69 11.19
C GLU A 222 18.85 8.95 10.33
N ARG A 223 18.13 9.96 10.82
CA ARG A 223 17.97 11.26 10.17
C ARG A 223 17.95 12.38 11.22
N PRO A 224 18.52 13.56 10.92
CA PRO A 224 18.47 14.70 11.83
C PRO A 224 17.03 15.01 12.28
N GLY A 225 16.82 15.12 13.59
CA GLY A 225 15.52 15.44 14.18
C GLY A 225 14.49 14.30 14.22
N LYS A 226 14.80 13.11 13.67
CA LYS A 226 13.92 11.95 13.77
C LYS A 226 14.17 11.20 15.08
N LYS A 227 13.10 10.87 15.81
CA LYS A 227 13.17 9.95 16.96
C LYS A 227 13.58 8.55 16.49
N ARG A 228 14.60 7.95 17.13
CA ARG A 228 14.92 6.53 16.96
C ARG A 228 13.71 5.71 17.38
N ASN A 229 13.40 4.62 16.66
CA ASN A 229 12.25 3.77 16.96
C ASN A 229 10.93 4.56 17.08
N GLY A 230 10.73 5.58 16.23
CA GLY A 230 9.57 6.46 16.29
C GLY A 230 8.23 5.73 16.19
N TRP A 231 8.15 4.64 15.42
CA TRP A 231 6.96 3.79 15.32
C TRP A 231 6.86 2.79 16.46
N LEU A 232 7.96 2.09 16.75
CA LEU A 232 7.99 1.08 17.81
C LEU A 232 7.73 1.67 19.21
N ASP A 233 8.27 2.85 19.48
CA ASP A 233 8.13 3.60 20.74
C ASP A 233 7.05 4.70 20.63
N SER A 234 6.17 4.60 19.63
CA SER A 234 5.02 5.50 19.53
C SER A 234 4.10 5.26 20.72
N PRO A 235 3.63 6.32 21.41
CA PRO A 235 2.59 6.13 22.42
C PRO A 235 1.37 5.49 21.77
N ASN A 236 0.70 4.60 22.50
CA ASN A 236 -0.56 3.98 22.07
C ASN A 236 -1.63 5.08 21.98
N GLY A 237 -1.76 5.70 20.81
CA GLY A 237 -2.88 6.57 20.51
C GLY A 237 -4.18 5.76 20.51
N ALA A 238 -5.26 6.34 21.03
CA ALA A 238 -6.57 5.74 20.89
C ALA A 238 -6.88 5.60 19.39
N TYR A 239 -7.32 4.42 18.97
CA TYR A 239 -7.82 4.25 17.63
C TYR A 239 -9.14 5.01 17.49
N GLU A 240 -9.13 6.07 16.69
CA GLU A 240 -10.36 6.75 16.30
C GLU A 240 -10.66 6.37 14.84
N PRO A 241 -11.74 5.62 14.59
CA PRO A 241 -12.21 5.39 13.23
C PRO A 241 -12.72 6.73 12.69
N ASP A 242 -12.03 7.30 11.71
CA ASP A 242 -12.56 8.43 10.96
C ASP A 242 -13.51 7.89 9.89
N PRO A 243 -14.80 8.26 9.89
CA PRO A 243 -15.70 7.82 8.85
C PRO A 243 -15.29 8.48 7.53
N VAL A 244 -14.58 7.74 6.68
CA VAL A 244 -14.44 8.06 5.24
C VAL A 244 -15.78 7.88 4.49
N THR A 245 -16.89 7.99 5.23
CA THR A 245 -18.25 7.83 4.73
C THR A 245 -18.58 9.06 3.88
N PRO A 246 -18.88 8.89 2.59
CA PRO A 246 -19.32 9.99 1.75
C PRO A 246 -20.60 10.60 2.31
N ILE A 247 -20.68 11.93 2.32
CA ILE A 247 -21.90 12.66 2.67
C ILE A 247 -22.70 12.90 1.39
N PRO A 248 -23.97 12.46 1.30
CA PRO A 248 -24.79 12.70 0.11
C PRO A 248 -24.96 14.19 -0.16
N VAL A 249 -24.80 14.60 -1.43
CA VAL A 249 -25.17 15.96 -1.86
C VAL A 249 -26.68 16.00 -2.03
N THR A 250 -27.39 16.61 -1.08
CA THR A 250 -28.83 16.84 -1.21
C THR A 250 -29.08 18.02 -2.15
N THR A 251 -29.85 17.81 -3.22
CA THR A 251 -30.35 18.91 -4.05
C THR A 251 -31.32 19.75 -3.21
N GLY A 252 -30.95 20.99 -2.91
CA GLY A 252 -31.81 21.92 -2.16
C GLY A 252 -33.04 22.32 -2.97
N GLY A 253 -34.12 21.55 -2.85
CA GLY A 253 -35.41 21.85 -3.44
C GLY A 253 -36.50 21.44 -2.48
N ASP A 254 -36.78 22.29 -1.49
CA ASP A 254 -38.09 22.48 -0.86
C ASP A 254 -38.02 23.57 0.23
N GLN A 255 -37.68 24.78 -0.18
CA GLN A 255 -38.03 26.01 0.55
C GLN A 255 -38.95 26.88 -0.31
N LYS A 256 -40.09 26.33 -0.75
CA LYS A 256 -41.25 27.12 -1.20
C LYS A 256 -42.53 26.36 -0.92
N GLU A 257 -42.97 26.32 0.33
CA GLU A 257 -44.41 26.20 0.66
C GLU A 257 -44.73 26.46 2.15
N ARG A 258 -44.34 27.63 2.67
CA ARG A 258 -44.99 28.32 3.82
C ARG A 258 -44.69 29.81 3.61
N CYS A 259 -45.61 30.76 3.46
CA CYS A 259 -47.00 30.87 3.86
C CYS A 259 -47.84 31.52 2.75
N ARG A 260 -49.10 31.09 2.65
CA ARG A 260 -50.22 31.93 2.21
C ARG A 260 -50.61 32.88 3.35
#